data_AF-A0AAW5LS92-F1
#
_entry.id   AF-A0AAW5LS92-F1
#
_cell.length_a   1.000
_cell.length_b   1.000
_cell.length_c   1.000
_cell.angle_alpha   90.00
_cell.angle_beta   90.00
_cell.angle_gamma   90.00
#
_symmetry.space_group_name_H-M   'P 1'
#
loop_
_entity.id
_entity.type
_entity.pdbx_description
1 polymer ?
#
loop_
_entity_poly.entity_id
_entity_poly.type
_entity_poly.pdbx_seq_one_letter_code
_entity_poly.pdbx_strand_id
1 'polypeptide(L)'
;MTRTFLTDKEIAKAIRKELKEKLGYTSRQISVRSYGSSVDVVIKDESIDKEAVEKIAYPFEEVDRCEVTGEVLAGGNTFVFVK
;
A
#
# COMPACT_ATOMS: atom_id res chain seq x y z
N MET A 1 15.87 -4.88 17.80
CA MET A 1 14.49 -4.62 17.32
C MET A 1 14.30 -5.45 16.06
N THR A 2 13.55 -6.55 16.15
CA THR A 2 13.25 -7.41 14.99
C THR A 2 12.38 -6.61 14.02
N ARG A 3 12.95 -6.19 12.88
CA ARG A 3 12.18 -5.75 11.71
C ARG A 3 11.32 -6.94 11.28
N THR A 4 10.03 -6.88 11.55
CA THR A 4 9.09 -7.88 11.02
C THR A 4 8.99 -7.61 9.52
N PHE A 5 9.68 -8.40 8.71
CA PHE A 5 9.56 -8.32 7.25
C PHE A 5 8.15 -8.81 6.89
N LEU A 6 7.18 -7.89 6.77
CA LEU A 6 5.90 -8.23 6.17
C LEU A 6 6.13 -8.51 4.69
N THR A 7 5.63 -9.64 4.23
CA THR A 7 5.59 -9.94 2.80
C THR A 7 4.52 -9.07 2.13
N ASP A 8 4.64 -8.80 0.82
CA ASP A 8 3.65 -7.98 0.10
C ASP A 8 2.22 -8.52 0.22
N LYS A 9 2.07 -9.85 0.41
CA LYS A 9 0.77 -10.49 0.64
C LYS A 9 0.19 -10.10 2.00
N GLU A 10 1.03 -10.01 3.03
CA GLU A 10 0.62 -9.56 4.36
C GLU A 10 0.31 -8.06 4.36
N ILE A 11 1.10 -7.27 3.64
CA ILE A 11 0.84 -5.84 3.43
C ILE A 11 -0.51 -5.64 2.73
N ALA A 12 -0.76 -6.33 1.61
CA ALA A 12 -2.04 -6.25 0.92
C ALA A 12 -3.21 -6.74 1.80
N LYS A 13 -2.98 -7.71 2.70
CA LYS A 13 -4.00 -8.15 3.66
C LYS A 13 -4.25 -7.10 4.74
N ALA A 14 -3.21 -6.44 5.24
CA ALA A 14 -3.30 -5.37 6.21
C ALA A 14 -4.05 -4.15 5.64
N ILE A 15 -3.69 -3.70 4.43
CA ILE A 15 -4.38 -2.59 3.74
C ILE A 15 -5.87 -2.91 3.57
N ARG A 16 -6.24 -4.12 3.12
CA ARG A 16 -7.65 -4.52 3.00
C ARG A 16 -8.38 -4.47 4.35
N LYS A 17 -7.71 -4.87 5.43
CA LYS A 17 -8.28 -4.84 6.78
C LYS A 17 -8.49 -3.40 7.25
N GLU A 18 -7.49 -2.54 7.10
CA GLU A 18 -7.59 -1.13 7.51
C GLU A 18 -8.64 -0.35 6.71
N LEU A 19 -8.71 -0.54 5.39
CA LEU A 19 -9.73 0.11 4.56
C LEU A 19 -11.15 -0.29 4.99
N LYS A 20 -11.34 -1.55 5.36
CA LYS A 20 -12.63 -2.04 5.85
C LYS A 20 -12.95 -1.52 7.26
N GLU A 21 -11.98 -1.49 8.17
CA GLU A 21 -12.19 -1.10 9.57
C GLU A 21 -12.34 0.41 9.74
N LYS A 22 -11.56 1.22 9.00
CA LYS A 22 -11.56 2.68 9.12
C LYS A 22 -12.60 3.36 8.22
N LEU A 23 -12.77 2.87 6.99
CA LEU A 23 -13.62 3.52 5.98
C LEU A 23 -14.83 2.68 5.55
N GLY A 24 -14.93 1.42 5.99
CA GLY A 24 -16.04 0.55 5.62
C GLY A 24 -16.02 0.03 4.19
N TYR A 25 -14.92 0.24 3.44
CA TYR A 25 -14.86 -0.13 2.03
C TYR A 25 -14.76 -1.64 1.82
N THR A 26 -15.43 -2.12 0.77
CA THR A 26 -15.50 -3.55 0.43
C THR A 26 -14.66 -3.89 -0.82
N SER A 27 -14.46 -5.18 -1.08
CA SER A 27 -13.72 -5.67 -2.27
C SER A 27 -14.40 -5.36 -3.62
N ARG A 28 -15.71 -5.04 -3.59
CA ARG A 28 -16.45 -4.54 -4.76
C ARG A 28 -16.04 -3.11 -5.11
N GLN A 29 -15.73 -2.33 -4.09
CA GLN A 29 -15.41 -0.92 -4.13
C GLN A 29 -13.92 -0.67 -4.34
N ILE A 30 -13.07 -1.41 -3.63
CA ILE A 30 -11.62 -1.29 -3.72
C ILE A 30 -10.98 -2.66 -3.90
N SER A 31 -10.11 -2.76 -4.90
CA SER A 31 -9.34 -3.97 -5.19
C SER A 31 -7.88 -3.77 -4.86
N VAL A 32 -7.39 -4.44 -3.82
CA VAL A 32 -5.97 -4.46 -3.46
C VAL A 32 -5.31 -5.72 -4.04
N ARG A 33 -4.22 -5.58 -4.79
CA ARG A 33 -3.42 -6.67 -5.39
C ARG A 33 -1.95 -6.48 -5.04
N SER A 34 -1.21 -7.56 -4.82
CA SER A 34 0.23 -7.52 -4.59
C SER A 34 1.01 -8.25 -5.69
N TYR A 35 2.17 -7.71 -6.04
CA TYR A 35 3.04 -8.13 -7.13
C TYR A 35 4.51 -8.03 -6.71
N GLY A 36 4.98 -8.94 -5.85
CA GLY A 36 6.39 -9.20 -5.53
C GLY A 36 7.17 -8.10 -4.78
N SER A 37 7.01 -6.85 -5.18
CA SER A 37 7.61 -5.65 -4.59
C SER A 37 6.69 -4.44 -4.74
N SER A 38 5.44 -4.67 -5.17
CA SER A 38 4.44 -3.61 -5.35
C SER A 38 3.06 -4.05 -4.91
N VAL A 39 2.27 -3.09 -4.45
CA VAL A 39 0.89 -3.26 -4.03
C VAL A 39 0.03 -2.24 -4.75
N ASP A 40 -0.89 -2.73 -5.58
CA ASP A 40 -1.84 -1.94 -6.35
C ASP A 40 -3.18 -1.88 -5.62
N VAL A 41 -3.60 -0.68 -5.26
CA VAL A 41 -4.92 -0.37 -4.71
C VAL A 41 -5.74 0.30 -5.81
N VAL A 42 -6.71 -0.41 -6.35
CA VAL A 42 -7.58 0.07 -7.43
C VAL A 42 -8.94 0.45 -6.87
N ILE A 43 -9.29 1.72 -6.98
CA ILE A 43 -10.60 2.26 -6.63
C ILE A 43 -11.52 2.00 -7.83
N LYS A 44 -12.61 1.26 -7.60
CA LYS A 44 -13.59 0.90 -8.64
C LYS A 44 -14.83 1.78 -8.62
N ASP A 45 -15.04 2.47 -7.51
CA ASP A 45 -16.24 3.26 -7.23
C ASP A 45 -15.83 4.73 -7.10
N GLU A 46 -16.39 5.59 -7.95
CA GLU A 46 -16.07 7.02 -8.02
C GLU A 46 -16.53 7.79 -6.78
N SER A 47 -17.41 7.22 -5.96
CA SER A 47 -17.85 7.84 -4.70
C SER A 47 -16.80 7.77 -3.58
N ILE A 48 -15.69 7.07 -3.82
CA ILE A 48 -14.64 6.86 -2.84
C ILE A 48 -13.67 8.03 -2.84
N ASP A 49 -13.41 8.56 -1.65
CA ASP A 49 -12.40 9.57 -1.44
C ASP A 49 -10.99 8.95 -1.59
N LYS A 50 -10.34 9.27 -2.71
CA LYS A 50 -8.99 8.80 -3.01
C LYS A 50 -7.99 9.24 -1.93
N GLU A 51 -8.12 10.45 -1.39
CA GLU A 51 -7.18 10.96 -0.37
C GLU A 51 -7.27 10.15 0.92
N ALA A 52 -8.48 9.71 1.29
CA ALA A 52 -8.68 8.86 2.45
C ALA A 52 -8.04 7.48 2.26
N VAL A 53 -8.12 6.92 1.05
CA VAL A 53 -7.46 5.65 0.70
C VAL A 53 -5.94 5.79 0.72
N GLU A 54 -5.40 6.86 0.15
CA GLU A 54 -3.97 7.17 0.14
C GLU A 54 -3.39 7.29 1.56
N LYS A 55 -4.09 7.99 2.47
CA LYS A 55 -3.70 8.12 3.88
C LYS A 55 -3.59 6.78 4.62
N ILE A 56 -4.35 5.77 4.19
CA ILE A 56 -4.31 4.42 4.76
C ILE A 56 -3.26 3.55 4.07
N ALA A 57 -3.09 3.70 2.75
CA ALA A 57 -2.23 2.83 1.95
C ALA A 57 -0.74 3.22 1.99
N TYR A 58 -0.40 4.52 1.91
CA TYR A 58 0.98 4.98 1.85
C TYR A 58 1.85 4.67 3.10
N PRO A 59 1.32 4.58 4.33
CA PRO A 59 2.12 4.14 5.47
C PRO A 59 2.68 2.72 5.36
N PHE A 60 2.16 1.90 4.44
CA PHE A 60 2.68 0.57 4.15
C PHE A 60 3.76 0.55 3.05
N GLU A 61 4.05 1.70 2.43
CA GLU A 61 5.11 1.85 1.46
C GLU A 61 6.47 1.92 2.17
N GLU A 62 7.42 1.08 1.76
CA GLU A 62 8.81 1.10 2.28
C GLU A 62 9.74 1.25 1.07
N VAL A 63 10.23 2.46 0.84
CA VAL A 63 11.15 2.76 -0.26
C VAL A 63 12.40 3.41 0.32
N ASP A 64 13.52 2.70 0.24
CA ASP A 64 14.82 3.24 0.65
C ASP A 64 15.37 4.13 -0.47
N ARG A 65 15.70 5.37 -0.13
CA ARG A 65 16.30 6.35 -1.06
C ARG A 65 17.65 6.82 -0.52
N CYS A 66 18.59 7.04 -1.42
CA CYS A 66 19.87 7.65 -1.10
C CYS A 66 19.65 9.08 -0.59
N GLU A 67 20.18 9.40 0.59
CA GLU A 67 20.02 10.72 1.21
C GLU A 67 20.69 11.85 0.41
N VAL A 68 21.72 11.51 -0.38
CA VAL A 68 22.52 12.49 -1.13
C VAL A 68 21.98 12.69 -2.55
N THR A 69 21.65 11.60 -3.26
CA THR A 69 21.26 11.66 -4.67
C THR A 69 19.74 11.56 -4.89
N GLY A 70 18.98 11.09 -3.88
CA GLY A 70 17.55 10.82 -4.00
C GLY A 70 17.22 9.56 -4.81
N GLU A 71 18.23 8.83 -5.27
CA GLU A 71 18.05 7.59 -6.05
C GLU A 71 17.46 6.48 -5.19
N VAL A 72 16.56 5.68 -5.79
CA VAL A 72 15.99 4.51 -5.13
C VAL A 72 17.09 3.46 -4.98
N LEU A 73 17.36 3.05 -3.74
CA LEU A 73 18.37 2.04 -3.43
C LEU A 73 17.83 0.66 -3.83
N ALA A 74 18.71 -0.24 -4.27
CA ALA A 74 18.35 -1.59 -4.75
C ALA A 74 17.92 -2.57 -3.63
N GLY A 75 17.39 -2.07 -2.52
CA GLY A 75 16.83 -2.85 -1.42
C GLY A 75 15.50 -3.50 -1.76
N GLY A 76 14.96 -4.28 -0.82
CA GLY A 76 13.64 -4.92 -0.90
C GLY A 76 12.49 -3.91 -0.75
N ASN A 77 12.44 -2.92 -1.64
CA ASN A 77 11.44 -1.86 -1.61
C ASN A 77 10.05 -2.42 -1.86
N THR A 78 9.07 -1.89 -1.14
CA THR A 78 7.65 -2.11 -1.39
C THR A 78 7.02 -0.82 -1.88
N PHE A 79 6.55 -0.82 -3.11
CA PHE A 79 5.85 0.33 -3.72
C PHE A 79 4.34 0.20 -3.53
N VAL A 80 3.65 1.30 -3.21
CA VAL A 80 2.19 1.31 -3.10
C VAL A 80 1.62 2.25 -4.15
N PHE A 81 0.75 1.72 -5.01
CA PHE A 81 0.10 2.49 -6.07
C PHE A 81 -1.40 2.58 -5.83
N VAL A 82 -1.93 3.79 -5.63
CA VAL A 82 -3.37 4.04 -5.55
C VAL A 82 -3.86 4.60 -6.89
N LYS A 83 -4.75 3.85 -7.56
CA LYS A 83 -5.27 4.13 -8.90
C LYS A 83 -6.79 4.23 -8.89
#